data_AF-A0A486XN99-F1
#
_entry.id   AF-A0A486XN99-F1
#
_cell.length_a   1.000
_cell.length_b   1.000
_cell.length_c   1.000
_cell.angle_alpha   90.00
_cell.angle_beta   90.00
_cell.angle_gamma   90.00
#
_symmetry.space_group_name_H-M   'P 1'
#
loop_
_entity.id
_entity.type
_entity.pdbx_description
1 polymer ?
#
loop_
_entity_poly.entity_id
_entity_poly.type
_entity_poly.pdbx_seq_one_letter_code
_entity_poly.pdbx_strand_id
1 'polypeptide(L)'
;MRANSENSSWIVRTKRLTQALIVSGTLNVSLLGTFFYFVIKDKNDSLSIELKPLATETKLPTASNLETLRSYSVLSYQQLLLCLEKPDFIEQGIKKRDLALSCLVAFHHFNLDKALGGIPLQKRSILLSQEKGSEIIEVPVFPGLADYQFQAIVHFAKTEKWPFTSQGLFYELKRSTPPYHSSLINAFSLTSEYHSVYMLFSKTGISYSTNQLIDLLCEGEWMDLTNFSLSQRVALDLSMERCRSFLLAYLEKRSKTAALLLLESSPEFCLQQLEDRHILLFFDLFNHSPYLLKNLSKGLLSSPRTDAVWQLAAQALGHSQIPTKKVEKPEIKKPLYKTYKVQAGDNLWKIARTHKVSIKEIMQINQLETDKIRPGRCLQIPLR
;
A
#
# COMPACT_ATOMS: atom_id res chain seq x y z
N MET A 1 74.30 -41.83 -35.27
CA MET A 1 73.80 -41.91 -33.88
C MET A 1 73.69 -40.52 -33.24
N ARG A 2 72.78 -39.64 -33.70
CA ARG A 2 72.66 -38.26 -33.18
C ARG A 2 71.20 -37.75 -33.07
N ALA A 3 70.23 -38.64 -32.86
CA ALA A 3 68.81 -38.28 -32.79
C ALA A 3 68.13 -38.54 -31.41
N ASN A 4 68.82 -39.14 -30.44
CA ASN A 4 68.20 -39.56 -29.16
C ASN A 4 68.46 -38.63 -27.95
N SER A 5 69.26 -37.56 -28.07
CA SER A 5 69.58 -36.68 -26.93
C SER A 5 68.68 -35.44 -26.81
N GLU A 6 68.00 -35.01 -27.87
CA GLU A 6 67.13 -33.82 -27.80
C GLU A 6 65.74 -34.14 -27.23
N ASN A 7 65.18 -35.32 -27.54
CA ASN A 7 63.87 -35.74 -27.05
C ASN A 7 63.81 -35.92 -25.52
N SER A 8 64.91 -36.32 -24.87
CA SER A 8 64.94 -36.50 -23.42
C SER A 8 64.94 -35.16 -22.67
N SER A 9 65.58 -34.11 -23.21
CA SER A 9 65.64 -32.80 -22.57
C SER A 9 64.29 -32.07 -22.57
N TRP A 10 63.52 -32.22 -23.66
CA TRP A 10 62.20 -31.62 -23.79
C TRP A 10 61.20 -32.25 -22.81
N ILE A 11 61.21 -33.57 -22.66
CA ILE A 11 60.34 -34.29 -21.70
C ILE A 11 60.64 -33.90 -20.25
N VAL A 12 61.92 -33.69 -19.91
CA VAL A 12 62.31 -33.23 -18.56
C VAL A 12 61.90 -31.78 -18.32
N ARG A 13 62.05 -30.90 -19.33
CA ARG A 13 61.61 -29.50 -19.26
C ARG A 13 60.10 -29.36 -19.15
N THR A 14 59.33 -30.13 -19.92
CA THR A 14 57.88 -30.11 -19.86
C THR A 14 57.38 -30.60 -18.51
N LYS A 15 57.93 -31.69 -17.96
CA LYS A 15 57.61 -32.16 -16.60
C LYS A 15 57.88 -31.11 -15.52
N ARG A 16 59.03 -30.41 -15.58
CA ARG A 16 59.34 -29.31 -14.65
C ARG A 16 58.37 -28.15 -14.78
N LEU A 17 57.96 -27.81 -16.00
CA LEU A 17 56.95 -26.76 -16.23
C LEU A 17 55.57 -27.17 -15.72
N THR A 18 55.15 -28.42 -15.92
CA THR A 18 53.87 -28.90 -15.39
C THR A 18 53.88 -28.91 -13.86
N GLN A 19 54.97 -29.35 -13.24
CA GLN A 19 55.14 -29.31 -11.79
C GLN A 19 55.12 -27.87 -11.26
N ALA A 20 55.81 -26.94 -11.90
CA ALA A 20 55.78 -25.52 -11.54
C ALA A 20 54.37 -24.91 -11.69
N LEU A 21 53.64 -25.29 -12.75
CA LEU A 21 52.26 -24.84 -12.96
C LEU A 21 51.31 -25.37 -11.88
N ILE A 22 51.44 -26.64 -11.51
CA ILE A 22 50.65 -27.26 -10.43
C ILE A 22 50.93 -26.57 -9.10
N VAL A 23 52.21 -26.32 -8.78
CA VAL A 23 52.60 -25.62 -7.54
C VAL A 23 52.07 -24.18 -7.51
N SER A 24 52.12 -23.47 -8.64
CA SER A 24 51.55 -22.11 -8.75
C SER A 24 50.03 -22.12 -8.59
N GLY A 25 49.36 -23.10 -9.21
CA GLY A 25 47.92 -23.28 -9.10
C GLY A 25 47.47 -23.57 -7.67
N THR A 26 48.16 -24.48 -6.97
CA THR A 26 47.82 -24.82 -5.56
C THR A 26 48.09 -23.66 -4.61
N LEU A 27 49.13 -22.87 -4.85
CA LEU A 27 49.45 -21.69 -4.06
C LEU A 27 48.40 -20.59 -4.25
N ASN A 28 47.97 -20.33 -5.49
CA ASN A 28 46.91 -19.36 -5.78
C ASN A 28 45.57 -19.77 -5.15
N VAL A 29 45.19 -21.05 -5.24
CA VAL A 29 43.95 -21.55 -4.62
C VAL A 29 44.01 -21.42 -3.09
N SER A 30 45.15 -21.74 -2.48
CA SER A 30 45.33 -21.58 -1.03
C SER A 30 45.26 -20.11 -0.62
N LEU A 31 45.87 -19.21 -1.40
CA LEU A 31 45.90 -17.77 -1.11
C LEU A 31 44.51 -17.13 -1.31
N LEU A 32 43.75 -17.58 -2.31
CA LEU A 32 42.34 -17.21 -2.46
C LEU A 32 41.52 -17.71 -1.26
N GLY A 33 41.74 -18.96 -0.84
CA GLY A 33 41.07 -19.56 0.30
C GLY A 33 41.36 -18.84 1.62
N THR A 34 42.60 -18.44 1.87
CA THR A 34 42.96 -17.65 3.05
C THR A 34 42.39 -16.24 2.99
N PHE A 35 42.39 -15.60 1.81
CA PHE A 35 41.75 -14.30 1.61
C PHE A 35 40.24 -14.38 1.89
N PHE A 36 39.53 -15.37 1.32
CA PHE A 36 38.11 -15.58 1.61
C PHE A 36 37.85 -15.92 3.08
N TYR A 37 38.71 -16.74 3.69
CA TYR A 37 38.63 -17.04 5.12
C TYR A 37 38.74 -15.77 5.97
N PHE A 38 39.73 -14.91 5.71
CA PHE A 38 39.90 -13.64 6.43
C PHE A 38 38.79 -12.64 6.15
N VAL A 39 38.31 -12.52 4.91
CA VAL A 39 37.17 -11.64 4.57
C VAL A 39 35.87 -12.11 5.23
N ILE A 40 35.63 -13.42 5.30
CA ILE A 40 34.47 -13.99 6.00
C ILE A 40 34.64 -13.85 7.53
N LYS A 41 35.86 -14.03 8.04
CA LYS A 41 36.18 -13.86 9.46
C LYS A 41 36.03 -12.39 9.90
N ASP A 42 36.55 -11.42 9.15
CA ASP A 42 36.38 -9.98 9.45
C ASP A 42 34.91 -9.54 9.36
N LYS A 43 34.09 -10.20 8.53
CA LYS A 43 32.63 -10.01 8.54
C LYS A 43 31.98 -10.52 9.83
N ASN A 44 32.56 -11.52 10.49
CA ASN A 44 32.09 -12.09 11.75
C ASN A 44 32.71 -11.43 13.00
N ASP A 45 33.92 -10.87 12.88
CA ASP A 45 34.55 -10.00 13.89
C ASP A 45 33.98 -8.57 13.79
N SER A 46 32.68 -8.45 13.51
CA SER A 46 31.93 -7.28 13.94
C SER A 46 32.15 -7.17 15.44
N LEU A 47 32.86 -6.11 15.86
CA LEU A 47 33.01 -5.67 17.25
C LEU A 47 31.85 -6.21 18.07
N SER A 48 32.08 -7.29 18.81
CA SER A 48 31.15 -7.76 19.81
C SER A 48 31.20 -6.71 20.92
N ILE A 49 30.51 -5.60 20.67
CA ILE A 49 29.89 -4.84 21.72
C ILE A 49 29.06 -5.92 22.42
N GLU A 50 29.51 -6.37 23.59
CA GLU A 50 28.63 -7.07 24.51
C GLU A 50 27.45 -6.12 24.70
N LEU A 51 26.39 -6.35 23.92
CA LEU A 51 25.12 -5.73 24.13
C LEU A 51 24.72 -6.22 25.50
N LYS A 52 24.91 -5.37 26.52
CA LYS A 52 24.24 -5.51 27.80
C LYS A 52 22.80 -5.90 27.44
N PRO A 53 22.28 -7.03 27.96
CA PRO A 53 21.02 -7.58 27.50
C PRO A 53 19.98 -6.47 27.43
N LEU A 54 19.11 -6.52 26.43
CA LEU A 54 18.02 -5.57 26.20
C LEU A 54 17.08 -5.62 27.42
N ALA A 55 17.53 -5.02 28.51
CA ALA A 55 16.82 -4.97 29.77
C ALA A 55 15.67 -4.01 29.49
N THR A 56 14.53 -4.61 29.14
CA THR A 56 13.21 -4.01 29.20
C THR A 56 12.86 -3.82 30.69
N GLU A 57 13.75 -3.19 31.45
CA GLU A 57 13.44 -2.71 32.79
C GLU A 57 12.58 -1.47 32.61
N THR A 58 11.27 -1.69 32.64
CA THR A 58 10.26 -0.68 32.91
C THR A 58 10.44 -0.20 34.35
N LYS A 59 11.45 0.64 34.60
CA LYS A 59 11.43 1.48 35.79
C LYS A 59 10.23 2.42 35.66
N LEU A 60 9.31 2.39 36.63
CA LEU A 60 8.18 3.33 36.66
C LEU A 60 8.73 4.76 36.53
N PRO A 61 8.20 5.56 35.58
CA PRO A 61 8.64 6.93 35.43
C PRO A 61 8.28 7.74 36.68
N THR A 62 9.27 8.41 37.27
CA THR A 62 9.08 9.33 38.39
C THR A 62 8.39 10.62 37.94
N ALA A 63 7.64 11.26 38.85
CA ALA A 63 6.83 12.45 38.54
C ALA A 63 7.64 13.59 37.88
N SER A 64 8.86 13.86 38.36
CA SER A 64 9.77 14.89 37.80
C SER A 64 10.14 14.66 36.32
N ASN A 65 10.38 13.40 35.92
CA ASN A 65 10.67 13.06 34.53
C ASN A 65 9.44 13.25 33.62
N LEU A 66 8.26 12.91 34.12
CA LEU A 66 7.01 13.12 33.40
C LEU A 66 6.70 14.61 33.23
N GLU A 67 6.93 15.43 34.26
CA GLU A 67 6.79 16.89 34.19
C GLU A 67 7.77 17.50 33.17
N THR A 68 9.03 17.06 33.18
CA THR A 68 10.03 17.51 32.20
C THR A 68 9.62 17.11 30.78
N LEU A 69 9.20 15.86 30.57
CA LEU A 69 8.71 15.41 29.26
C LEU A 69 7.49 16.20 28.78
N ARG A 70 6.55 16.52 29.68
CA ARG A 70 5.40 17.39 29.37
C ARG A 70 5.84 18.81 28.99
N SER A 71 6.84 19.35 29.68
CA SER A 71 7.38 20.67 29.31
C SER A 71 8.07 20.64 27.94
N TYR A 72 8.78 19.55 27.64
CA TYR A 72 9.56 19.40 26.41
C TYR A 72 8.70 19.01 25.19
N SER A 73 7.57 18.34 25.38
CA SER A 73 6.69 17.95 24.28
C SER A 73 6.09 19.15 23.53
N VAL A 74 6.02 20.32 24.18
CA VAL A 74 5.51 21.57 23.60
C VAL A 74 6.62 22.41 22.96
N LEU A 75 7.89 22.08 23.18
CA LEU A 75 9.01 22.85 22.65
C LEU A 75 9.17 22.66 21.13
N SER A 76 9.66 23.72 20.48
CA SER A 76 10.02 23.68 19.07
C SER A 76 11.26 22.83 18.83
N TYR A 77 11.42 22.37 17.59
CA TYR A 77 12.60 21.60 17.17
C TYR A 77 13.92 22.30 17.55
N GLN A 78 14.04 23.61 17.30
CA GLN A 78 15.24 24.39 17.63
C GLN A 78 15.49 24.49 19.13
N GLN A 79 14.42 24.66 19.94
CA GLN A 79 14.54 24.71 21.40
C GLN A 79 15.03 23.36 21.96
N LEU A 80 14.51 22.25 21.44
CA LEU A 80 14.96 20.91 21.82
C LEU A 80 16.43 20.66 21.45
N LEU A 81 16.89 21.15 20.30
CA LEU A 81 18.31 21.06 19.93
C LEU A 81 19.23 21.82 20.92
N LEU A 82 18.81 23.00 21.38
CA LEU A 82 19.57 23.74 22.40
C LEU A 82 19.64 22.97 23.73
N CYS A 83 18.61 22.21 24.08
CA CYS A 83 18.60 21.33 25.25
C CYS A 83 19.56 20.14 25.10
N LEU A 84 19.92 19.72 23.88
CA LEU A 84 20.90 18.65 23.66
C LEU A 84 22.34 19.10 23.87
N GLU A 85 22.63 20.39 23.61
CA GLU A 85 23.96 20.97 23.74
C GLU A 85 24.38 21.20 25.18
N LYS A 86 23.41 21.35 26.10
CA LYS A 86 23.68 21.58 27.52
C LYS A 86 23.94 20.24 28.22
N PRO A 87 25.15 20.01 28.78
CA PRO A 87 25.40 18.86 29.63
C PRO A 87 24.78 19.12 31.01
N ASP A 88 23.45 19.05 31.09
CA ASP A 88 22.73 19.33 32.33
C ASP A 88 22.63 18.09 33.25
N PHE A 89 22.53 18.39 34.55
CA PHE A 89 22.56 17.51 35.72
C PHE A 89 21.85 16.16 35.54
N ILE A 90 22.43 15.11 36.14
CA ILE A 90 21.80 13.80 36.27
C ILE A 90 20.69 13.91 37.31
N GLU A 91 19.45 13.70 36.92
CA GLU A 91 18.35 13.51 37.88
C GLU A 91 17.97 12.04 37.90
N GLN A 92 18.39 11.35 38.97
CA GLN A 92 18.05 9.95 39.28
C GLN A 92 18.24 8.94 38.12
N GLY A 93 19.28 9.15 37.30
CA GLY A 93 19.80 8.17 36.33
C GLY A 93 19.53 8.47 34.85
N ILE A 94 18.73 9.50 34.54
CA ILE A 94 18.49 9.96 33.16
C ILE A 94 18.93 11.44 33.07
N LYS A 95 19.66 11.81 32.03
CA LYS A 95 20.05 13.21 31.81
C LYS A 95 18.90 13.97 31.14
N LYS A 96 18.74 15.26 31.44
CA LYS A 96 17.71 16.11 30.79
C LYS A 96 17.84 16.13 29.26
N ARG A 97 19.05 16.07 28.74
CA ARG A 97 19.30 15.96 27.29
C ARG A 97 18.78 14.65 26.69
N ASP A 98 18.73 13.56 27.46
CA ASP A 98 18.20 12.28 26.97
C ASP A 98 16.68 12.40 26.79
N LEU A 99 15.99 13.09 27.72
CA LEU A 99 14.56 13.40 27.61
C LEU A 99 14.27 14.38 26.45
N ALA A 100 15.15 15.35 26.21
CA ALA A 100 15.04 16.24 25.05
C ALA A 100 15.15 15.45 23.74
N LEU A 101 16.11 14.51 23.65
CA LEU A 101 16.25 13.62 22.49
C LEU A 101 15.00 12.75 22.30
N SER A 102 14.46 12.22 23.39
CA SER A 102 13.20 11.46 23.36
C SER A 102 12.05 12.27 22.75
N CYS A 103 11.87 13.52 23.17
CA CYS A 103 10.84 14.39 22.59
C CYS A 103 11.13 14.72 21.12
N LEU A 104 12.39 14.91 20.75
CA LEU A 104 12.80 15.15 19.36
C LEU A 104 12.43 13.97 18.44
N VAL A 105 12.65 12.74 18.90
CA VAL A 105 12.30 11.52 18.15
C VAL A 105 10.79 11.27 18.17
N ALA A 106 10.13 11.42 19.31
CA ALA A 106 8.71 11.11 19.48
C ALA A 106 7.77 12.08 18.75
N PHE A 107 8.01 13.39 18.89
CA PHE A 107 7.07 14.42 18.44
C PHE A 107 7.52 15.13 17.15
N HIS A 108 8.83 15.18 16.90
CA HIS A 108 9.40 15.79 15.68
C HIS A 108 9.92 14.76 14.68
N HIS A 109 9.72 13.45 14.95
CA HIS A 109 10.09 12.35 14.04
C HIS A 109 11.54 12.43 13.54
N PHE A 110 12.47 12.84 14.41
CA PHE A 110 13.89 12.93 14.09
C PHE A 110 14.49 11.56 13.77
N ASN A 111 15.32 11.50 12.72
CA ASN A 111 15.94 10.26 12.26
C ASN A 111 17.23 9.94 13.02
N LEU A 112 17.06 9.40 14.23
CA LEU A 112 18.17 9.03 15.11
C LEU A 112 19.08 7.95 14.51
N ASP A 113 18.49 6.96 13.82
CA ASP A 113 19.24 5.87 13.20
C ASP A 113 20.19 6.39 12.12
N LYS A 114 19.73 7.32 11.27
CA LYS A 114 20.59 7.96 10.26
C LYS A 114 21.65 8.85 10.91
N ALA A 115 21.31 9.57 11.98
CA ALA A 115 22.25 10.43 12.70
C ALA A 115 23.41 9.67 13.36
N LEU A 116 23.15 8.44 13.83
CA LEU A 116 24.15 7.59 14.51
C LEU A 116 24.71 6.46 13.63
N GLY A 117 24.38 6.42 12.34
CA GLY A 117 24.91 5.42 11.42
C GLY A 117 24.38 4.00 11.63
N GLY A 118 23.17 3.85 12.18
CA GLY A 118 22.49 2.56 12.33
C GLY A 118 23.03 1.67 13.46
N ILE A 119 23.78 2.25 14.41
CA ILE A 119 24.25 1.53 15.60
C ILE A 119 23.03 1.07 16.42
N PRO A 120 22.97 -0.21 16.87
CA PRO A 120 21.88 -0.67 17.72
C PRO A 120 21.86 0.11 19.04
N LEU A 121 20.72 0.74 19.34
CA LEU A 121 20.54 1.56 20.54
C LEU A 121 19.71 0.83 21.57
N GLN A 122 20.08 0.98 22.86
CA GLN A 122 19.20 0.57 23.95
C GLN A 122 17.97 1.48 23.97
N LYS A 123 16.77 0.90 23.88
CA LYS A 123 15.49 1.62 23.88
C LYS A 123 14.67 1.24 25.10
N ARG A 124 14.13 2.24 25.80
CA ARG A 124 13.12 2.10 26.85
C ARG A 124 11.89 2.91 26.46
N SER A 125 10.68 2.48 26.82
CA SER A 125 9.45 3.26 26.60
C SER A 125 8.97 3.87 27.92
N ILE A 126 8.61 5.16 27.86
CA ILE A 126 7.91 5.86 28.94
C ILE A 126 6.51 6.17 28.43
N LEU A 127 5.49 5.79 29.20
CA LEU A 127 4.10 6.09 28.90
C LEU A 127 3.76 7.50 29.40
N LEU A 128 3.44 8.40 28.47
CA LEU A 128 2.99 9.76 28.77
C LEU A 128 1.47 9.83 28.64
N SER A 129 0.78 10.04 29.76
CA SER A 129 -0.66 10.34 29.77
C SER A 129 -0.88 11.85 29.64
N GLN A 130 -1.73 12.24 28.70
CA GLN A 130 -2.11 13.63 28.46
C GLN A 130 -3.26 14.05 29.38
N GLU A 131 -3.18 15.24 29.99
CA GLU A 131 -4.15 15.69 31.01
C GLU A 131 -5.60 15.87 30.51
N LYS A 132 -5.83 15.91 29.19
CA LYS A 132 -7.14 16.15 28.56
C LYS A 132 -7.65 15.01 27.68
N GLY A 133 -7.00 13.85 27.68
CA GLY A 133 -7.42 12.71 26.85
C GLY A 133 -6.92 11.38 27.40
N SER A 134 -7.71 10.34 27.20
CA SER A 134 -7.37 8.94 27.54
C SER A 134 -6.29 8.33 26.63
N GLU A 135 -5.61 9.14 25.80
CA GLU A 135 -4.52 8.69 24.94
C GLU A 135 -3.21 8.61 25.71
N ILE A 136 -2.57 7.44 25.62
CA ILE A 136 -1.27 7.15 26.21
C ILE A 136 -0.26 7.16 25.07
N ILE A 137 0.70 8.09 25.13
CA ILE A 137 1.76 8.21 24.12
C ILE A 137 3.01 7.47 24.62
N GLU A 138 3.52 6.54 23.81
CA GLU A 138 4.77 5.86 24.11
C GLU A 138 5.97 6.71 23.67
N VAL A 139 6.71 7.24 24.63
CA VAL A 139 7.90 8.06 24.38
C VAL A 139 9.15 7.17 24.50
N PRO A 140 9.95 7.01 23.42
CA PRO A 140 11.17 6.23 23.47
C PRO A 140 12.32 7.02 24.12
N VAL A 141 13.01 6.38 25.06
CA VAL A 141 14.21 6.88 25.75
C VAL A 141 15.40 6.02 25.37
N PHE A 142 16.51 6.70 25.09
CA PHE A 142 17.77 6.10 24.63
C PHE A 142 18.86 6.29 25.69
N PRO A 143 18.83 5.53 26.79
CA PRO A 143 19.84 5.65 27.84
C PRO A 143 21.21 5.16 27.34
N GLY A 144 22.29 5.76 27.87
CA GLY A 144 23.65 5.30 27.63
C GLY A 144 24.36 5.90 26.42
N LEU A 145 23.79 6.93 25.78
CA LEU A 145 24.46 7.67 24.72
C LEU A 145 25.65 8.50 25.26
N ALA A 146 26.80 8.33 24.63
CA ALA A 146 28.03 9.06 24.94
C ALA A 146 28.00 10.50 24.38
N ASP A 147 28.85 11.38 24.90
CA ASP A 147 28.86 12.81 24.53
C ASP A 147 29.15 13.02 23.04
N TYR A 148 30.05 12.22 22.45
CA TYR A 148 30.35 12.30 21.01
C TYR A 148 29.14 11.91 20.15
N GLN A 149 28.25 11.03 20.64
CA GLN A 149 27.03 10.65 19.93
C GLN A 149 26.02 11.80 19.95
N PHE A 150 25.88 12.52 21.08
CA PHE A 150 25.09 13.74 21.13
C PHE A 150 25.62 14.83 20.20
N GLN A 151 26.95 14.99 20.12
CA GLN A 151 27.56 15.92 19.16
C GLN A 151 27.26 15.52 17.72
N ALA A 152 27.32 14.23 17.38
CA ALA A 152 26.95 13.73 16.06
C ALA A 152 25.47 13.99 15.73
N ILE A 153 24.56 13.77 16.69
CA ILE A 153 23.12 14.06 16.56
C ILE A 153 22.90 15.55 16.27
N VAL A 154 23.49 16.44 17.07
CA VAL A 154 23.36 17.88 16.88
C VAL A 154 23.98 18.33 15.56
N HIS A 155 25.13 17.76 15.18
CA HIS A 155 25.77 18.03 13.90
C HIS A 155 24.86 17.64 12.73
N PHE A 156 24.34 16.41 12.73
CA PHE A 156 23.39 15.92 11.73
C PHE A 156 22.14 16.82 11.64
N ALA A 157 21.58 17.19 12.79
CA ALA A 157 20.41 18.05 12.87
C ALA A 157 20.62 19.45 12.26
N LYS A 158 21.86 19.95 12.25
CA LYS A 158 22.23 21.27 11.71
C LYS A 158 22.68 21.19 10.25
N THR A 159 23.24 20.08 9.80
CA THR A 159 23.77 19.92 8.44
C THR A 159 22.70 19.44 7.47
N GLU A 160 21.83 18.52 7.90
CA GLU A 160 20.78 17.97 7.05
C GLU A 160 19.59 18.90 6.98
N LYS A 161 19.09 19.10 5.75
CA LYS A 161 17.90 19.94 5.52
C LYS A 161 16.63 19.28 6.05
N TRP A 162 16.55 17.96 5.95
CA TRP A 162 15.41 17.16 6.38
C TRP A 162 15.87 16.00 7.27
N PRO A 163 16.20 16.26 8.55
CA PRO A 163 16.72 15.26 9.48
C PRO A 163 15.61 14.36 10.05
N PHE A 164 14.64 14.00 9.21
CA PHE A 164 13.40 13.33 9.63
C PHE A 164 13.32 11.89 9.11
N THR A 165 12.53 11.07 9.81
CA THR A 165 12.16 9.73 9.32
C THR A 165 11.19 9.84 8.14
N SER A 166 10.86 8.72 7.49
CA SER A 166 9.82 8.69 6.45
C SER A 166 8.49 9.26 6.95
N GLN A 167 8.13 8.95 8.21
CA GLN A 167 6.97 9.51 8.90
C GLN A 167 7.06 11.03 9.09
N GLY A 168 8.22 11.53 9.52
CA GLY A 168 8.42 12.97 9.70
C GLY A 168 8.33 13.73 8.38
N LEU A 169 8.96 13.21 7.31
CA LEU A 169 8.86 13.79 5.97
C LEU A 169 7.41 13.84 5.47
N PHE A 170 6.63 12.79 5.73
CA PHE A 170 5.20 12.74 5.39
C PHE A 170 4.40 13.83 6.11
N TYR A 171 4.61 14.01 7.42
CA TYR A 171 3.90 15.04 8.16
C TYR A 171 4.36 16.46 7.80
N GLU A 172 5.64 16.65 7.47
CA GLU A 172 6.12 17.92 6.94
C GLU A 172 5.46 18.25 5.59
N LEU A 173 5.28 17.26 4.70
CA LEU A 173 4.49 17.45 3.48
C LEU A 173 3.04 17.84 3.78
N LYS A 174 2.37 17.12 4.70
CA LYS A 174 0.96 17.37 5.08
C LYS A 174 0.76 18.74 5.75
N ARG A 175 1.77 19.24 6.47
CA ARG A 175 1.78 20.60 7.08
C ARG A 175 2.04 21.69 6.04
N SER A 176 2.82 21.40 5.02
CA SER A 176 3.14 22.35 3.94
C SER A 176 2.00 22.46 2.94
N THR A 177 1.76 23.66 2.42
CA THR A 177 0.77 23.87 1.35
C THR A 177 1.43 23.70 -0.03
N PRO A 178 0.77 23.06 -1.01
CA PRO A 178 1.25 23.03 -2.38
C PRO A 178 1.46 24.45 -2.96
N PRO A 179 2.49 24.70 -3.78
CA PRO A 179 3.49 23.74 -4.27
C PRO A 179 4.58 23.41 -3.24
N TYR A 180 4.90 22.13 -3.09
CA TYR A 180 5.92 21.68 -2.15
C TYR A 180 7.34 22.08 -2.59
N HIS A 181 8.24 22.19 -1.62
CA HIS A 181 9.65 22.41 -1.91
C HIS A 181 10.26 21.19 -2.64
N SER A 182 10.95 21.43 -3.76
CA SER A 182 11.60 20.38 -4.58
C SER A 182 12.49 19.40 -3.79
N SER A 183 13.35 19.91 -2.91
CA SER A 183 14.17 19.03 -2.04
C SER A 183 13.36 18.16 -1.08
N LEU A 184 12.19 18.62 -0.62
CA LEU A 184 11.33 17.83 0.28
C LEU A 184 10.66 16.70 -0.50
N ILE A 185 10.15 17.01 -1.69
CA ILE A 185 9.66 16.01 -2.66
C ILE A 185 10.72 14.95 -2.90
N ASN A 186 11.95 15.35 -3.23
CA ASN A 186 13.04 14.41 -3.49
C ASN A 186 13.38 13.56 -2.25
N ALA A 187 13.41 14.15 -1.07
CA ALA A 187 13.68 13.42 0.17
C ALA A 187 12.60 12.36 0.45
N PHE A 188 11.32 12.71 0.29
CA PHE A 188 10.23 11.77 0.50
C PHE A 188 10.16 10.69 -0.58
N SER A 189 10.47 11.03 -1.84
CA SER A 189 10.49 10.06 -2.96
C SER A 189 11.54 8.95 -2.79
N LEU A 190 12.55 9.14 -1.96
CA LEU A 190 13.56 8.13 -1.63
C LEU A 190 13.10 7.15 -0.54
N THR A 191 11.96 7.39 0.10
CA THR A 191 11.43 6.51 1.15
C THR A 191 10.88 5.20 0.58
N SER A 192 10.90 4.15 1.41
CA SER A 192 10.39 2.83 1.02
C SER A 192 8.88 2.83 0.76
N GLU A 193 8.18 3.69 1.49
CA GLU A 193 6.74 3.87 1.49
C GLU A 193 6.29 4.48 0.16
N TYR A 194 6.93 5.59 -0.24
CA TYR A 194 6.72 6.17 -1.57
C TYR A 194 7.07 5.17 -2.67
N HIS A 195 8.24 4.53 -2.58
CA HIS A 195 8.69 3.60 -3.61
C HIS A 195 7.73 2.42 -3.81
N SER A 196 7.12 1.91 -2.74
CA SER A 196 6.14 0.82 -2.80
C SER A 196 4.93 1.19 -3.68
N VAL A 197 4.42 2.41 -3.53
CA VAL A 197 3.27 2.90 -4.30
C VAL A 197 3.70 3.27 -5.73
N TYR A 198 4.85 3.93 -5.88
CA TYR A 198 5.43 4.22 -7.20
C TYR A 198 5.60 2.96 -8.06
N MET A 199 6.13 1.88 -7.48
CA MET A 199 6.31 0.61 -8.18
C MET A 199 4.97 -0.01 -8.61
N LEU A 200 3.95 0.07 -7.76
CA LEU A 200 2.60 -0.39 -8.10
C LEU A 200 2.05 0.37 -9.31
N PHE A 201 2.10 1.71 -9.29
CA PHE A 201 1.50 2.53 -10.33
C PHE A 201 2.26 2.45 -11.66
N SER A 202 3.60 2.43 -11.59
CA SER A 202 4.45 2.33 -12.78
C SER A 202 4.24 1.02 -13.55
N LYS A 203 3.91 -0.08 -12.87
CA LYS A 203 3.60 -1.37 -13.52
C LYS A 203 2.21 -1.43 -14.13
N THR A 204 1.25 -0.71 -13.57
CA THR A 204 -0.11 -0.62 -14.11
C THR A 204 -0.26 0.31 -15.31
N GLY A 205 0.78 1.11 -15.64
CA GLY A 205 0.76 2.01 -16.78
C GLY A 205 -0.06 3.29 -16.57
N ILE A 206 -0.36 3.63 -15.32
CA ILE A 206 -1.06 4.88 -14.97
C ILE A 206 -0.11 6.05 -15.22
N SER A 207 -0.59 7.07 -15.91
CA SER A 207 0.14 8.34 -16.07
C SER A 207 -0.04 9.20 -14.82
N TYR A 208 1.05 9.61 -14.19
CA TYR A 208 1.01 10.50 -13.02
C TYR A 208 2.30 11.30 -12.92
N SER A 209 2.18 12.50 -12.36
CA SER A 209 3.34 13.29 -11.92
C SER A 209 3.72 12.95 -10.48
N THR A 210 4.98 13.17 -10.12
CA THR A 210 5.46 13.04 -8.74
C THR A 210 4.61 13.85 -7.75
N ASN A 211 4.19 15.06 -8.14
CA ASN A 211 3.35 15.92 -7.31
C ASN A 211 1.97 15.30 -7.08
N GLN A 212 1.32 14.80 -8.14
CA GLN A 212 0.03 14.11 -8.01
C GLN A 212 0.13 12.87 -7.10
N LEU A 213 1.21 12.10 -7.19
CA LEU A 213 1.39 10.96 -6.31
C LEU A 213 1.60 11.41 -4.85
N ILE A 214 2.36 12.48 -4.62
CA ILE A 214 2.53 13.04 -3.27
C ILE A 214 1.21 13.58 -2.72
N ASP A 215 0.42 14.29 -3.53
CA ASP A 215 -0.90 14.79 -3.16
C ASP A 215 -1.83 13.64 -2.76
N LEU A 216 -1.86 12.57 -3.58
CA LEU A 216 -2.59 11.34 -3.26
C LEU A 216 -2.19 10.81 -1.89
N LEU A 217 -0.90 10.64 -1.63
CA LEU A 217 -0.40 10.10 -0.37
C LEU A 217 -0.74 11.01 0.82
N CYS A 218 -0.62 12.33 0.66
CA CYS A 218 -0.90 13.30 1.73
C CYS A 218 -2.39 13.45 2.05
N GLU A 219 -3.29 13.12 1.11
CA GLU A 219 -4.74 13.03 1.35
C GLU A 219 -5.11 11.83 2.26
N GLY A 220 -4.20 10.88 2.48
CA GLY A 220 -4.39 9.74 3.38
C GLY A 220 -3.79 9.91 4.78
N GLU A 221 -3.73 8.79 5.50
CA GLU A 221 -3.09 8.69 6.81
C GLU A 221 -1.78 7.89 6.75
N TRP A 222 -0.83 8.27 7.61
CA TRP A 222 0.50 7.63 7.66
C TRP A 222 0.39 6.12 7.88
N MET A 223 -0.51 5.70 8.79
CA MET A 223 -0.66 4.30 9.16
C MET A 223 -1.08 3.44 7.98
N ASP A 224 -2.01 3.94 7.15
CA ASP A 224 -2.50 3.26 5.95
C ASP A 224 -1.37 3.08 4.93
N LEU A 225 -0.55 4.13 4.72
CA LEU A 225 0.61 4.08 3.84
C LEU A 225 1.68 3.09 4.32
N THR A 226 2.00 3.07 5.61
CA THR A 226 2.96 2.11 6.17
C THR A 226 2.45 0.67 6.10
N ASN A 227 1.18 0.43 6.42
CA ASN A 227 0.56 -0.89 6.32
C ASN A 227 0.56 -1.38 4.87
N PHE A 228 0.26 -0.49 3.93
CA PHE A 228 0.37 -0.79 2.51
C PHE A 228 1.81 -1.16 2.13
N SER A 229 2.81 -0.34 2.48
CA SER A 229 4.21 -0.63 2.15
C SER A 229 4.70 -1.95 2.75
N LEU A 230 4.37 -2.24 4.01
CA LEU A 230 4.73 -3.49 4.67
C LEU A 230 4.08 -4.69 4.00
N SER A 231 2.79 -4.63 3.72
CA SER A 231 2.09 -5.71 3.01
C SER A 231 2.61 -5.89 1.59
N GLN A 232 3.02 -4.81 0.92
CA GLN A 232 3.58 -4.83 -0.43
C GLN A 232 4.94 -5.53 -0.49
N ARG A 233 5.80 -5.37 0.53
CA ARG A 233 7.09 -6.08 0.61
C ARG A 233 6.94 -7.60 0.71
N VAL A 234 5.85 -8.06 1.32
CA VAL A 234 5.55 -9.49 1.48
C VAL A 234 4.84 -10.04 0.25
N ALA A 235 3.77 -9.36 -0.20
CA ALA A 235 2.93 -9.85 -1.28
C ALA A 235 3.57 -9.71 -2.66
N LEU A 236 4.34 -8.63 -2.89
CA LEU A 236 4.93 -8.27 -4.19
C LEU A 236 3.91 -8.19 -5.35
N ASP A 237 2.62 -8.01 -5.01
CA ASP A 237 1.53 -7.97 -5.98
C ASP A 237 1.49 -6.59 -6.67
N LEU A 238 1.81 -6.55 -7.96
CA LEU A 238 1.84 -5.33 -8.78
C LEU A 238 0.67 -5.32 -9.78
N SER A 239 -0.42 -6.03 -9.47
CA SER A 239 -1.60 -6.14 -10.32
C SER A 239 -2.44 -4.86 -10.34
N MET A 240 -3.27 -4.74 -11.39
CA MET A 240 -4.27 -3.67 -11.48
C MET A 240 -5.33 -3.79 -10.37
N GLU A 241 -5.64 -4.99 -9.90
CA GLU A 241 -6.57 -5.20 -8.78
C GLU A 241 -6.01 -4.62 -7.48
N ARG A 242 -4.72 -4.86 -7.22
CA ARG A 242 -4.02 -4.25 -6.08
C ARG A 242 -4.00 -2.73 -6.16
N CYS A 243 -3.76 -2.17 -7.33
CA CYS A 243 -3.81 -0.72 -7.51
C CYS A 243 -5.21 -0.14 -7.31
N ARG A 244 -6.26 -0.80 -7.84
CA ARG A 244 -7.65 -0.38 -7.61
C ARG A 244 -8.02 -0.42 -6.13
N SER A 245 -7.68 -1.50 -5.42
CA SER A 245 -7.95 -1.60 -3.98
C SER A 245 -7.24 -0.51 -3.18
N PHE A 246 -6.00 -0.16 -3.54
CA PHE A 246 -5.29 0.98 -2.95
C PHE A 246 -6.02 2.30 -3.20
N LEU A 247 -6.39 2.59 -4.45
CA LEU A 247 -7.13 3.81 -4.81
C LEU A 247 -8.51 3.88 -4.14
N LEU A 248 -9.21 2.76 -4.01
CA LEU A 248 -10.49 2.68 -3.30
C LEU A 248 -10.36 2.99 -1.81
N ALA A 249 -9.31 2.48 -1.16
CA ALA A 249 -9.04 2.81 0.24
C ALA A 249 -8.85 4.32 0.44
N TYR A 250 -8.16 5.00 -0.48
CA TYR A 250 -8.00 6.45 -0.44
C TYR A 250 -9.30 7.20 -0.82
N LEU A 251 -10.09 6.68 -1.76
CA LEU A 251 -11.41 7.24 -2.11
C LEU A 251 -12.35 7.26 -0.89
N GLU A 252 -12.35 6.19 -0.08
CA GLU A 252 -13.13 6.13 1.16
C GLU A 252 -12.68 7.17 2.21
N LYS A 253 -11.42 7.62 2.14
CA LYS A 253 -10.87 8.75 2.90
C LYS A 253 -11.15 10.12 2.25
N ARG A 254 -12.03 10.17 1.25
CA ARG A 254 -12.40 11.39 0.50
C ARG A 254 -11.25 11.99 -0.31
N SER A 255 -10.29 11.17 -0.75
CA SER A 255 -9.21 11.59 -1.64
C SER A 255 -9.75 11.94 -3.03
N LYS A 256 -9.58 13.20 -3.46
CA LYS A 256 -9.94 13.66 -4.81
C LYS A 256 -8.97 13.12 -5.84
N THR A 257 -7.69 13.06 -5.48
CA THR A 257 -6.65 12.58 -6.39
C THR A 257 -6.82 11.09 -6.69
N ALA A 258 -7.18 10.28 -5.69
CA ALA A 258 -7.49 8.87 -5.90
C ALA A 258 -8.68 8.66 -6.85
N ALA A 259 -9.72 9.47 -6.67
CA ALA A 259 -10.91 9.43 -7.51
C ALA A 259 -10.57 9.72 -8.98
N LEU A 260 -9.79 10.77 -9.26
CA LEU A 260 -9.35 11.10 -10.61
C LEU A 260 -8.50 10.00 -11.24
N LEU A 261 -7.52 9.48 -10.48
CA LEU A 261 -6.65 8.40 -10.96
C LEU A 261 -7.44 7.11 -11.24
N LEU A 262 -8.48 6.81 -10.46
CA LEU A 262 -9.33 5.65 -10.70
C LEU A 262 -10.17 5.81 -11.98
N LEU A 263 -10.67 7.02 -12.26
CA LEU A 263 -11.41 7.32 -13.49
C LEU A 263 -10.53 7.25 -14.73
N GLU A 264 -9.28 7.71 -14.63
CA GLU A 264 -8.32 7.70 -15.74
C GLU A 264 -7.81 6.28 -16.01
N SER A 265 -7.48 5.53 -14.97
CA SER A 265 -6.86 4.20 -15.09
C SER A 265 -7.84 3.06 -15.32
N SER A 266 -9.09 3.17 -14.86
CA SER A 266 -10.07 2.07 -14.89
C SER A 266 -11.52 2.56 -15.03
N PRO A 267 -11.89 3.20 -16.16
CA PRO A 267 -13.23 3.74 -16.36
C PRO A 267 -14.32 2.66 -16.42
N GLU A 268 -14.05 1.50 -17.03
CA GLU A 268 -15.01 0.39 -17.10
C GLU A 268 -15.31 -0.19 -15.72
N PHE A 269 -14.28 -0.27 -14.86
CA PHE A 269 -14.43 -0.70 -13.47
C PHE A 269 -15.35 0.27 -12.71
N CYS A 270 -15.14 1.58 -12.86
CA CYS A 270 -15.98 2.60 -12.24
C CYS A 270 -17.45 2.48 -12.66
N LEU A 271 -17.70 2.15 -13.93
CA LEU A 271 -19.05 2.05 -14.48
C LEU A 271 -19.76 0.74 -14.09
N GLN A 272 -19.05 -0.39 -14.09
CA GLN A 272 -19.68 -1.71 -14.02
C GLN A 272 -19.52 -2.41 -12.65
N GLN A 273 -18.42 -2.18 -11.95
CA GLN A 273 -18.05 -2.97 -10.76
C GLN A 273 -18.02 -2.15 -9.47
N LEU A 274 -17.86 -0.83 -9.56
CA LEU A 274 -17.88 0.05 -8.40
C LEU A 274 -19.25 0.01 -7.72
N GLU A 275 -19.31 0.02 -6.39
CA GLU A 275 -20.57 0.05 -5.66
C GLU A 275 -21.20 1.45 -5.69
N ASP A 276 -22.53 1.53 -5.58
CA ASP A 276 -23.26 2.81 -5.61
C ASP A 276 -22.77 3.77 -4.51
N ARG A 277 -22.38 3.25 -3.33
CA ARG A 277 -21.80 4.09 -2.26
C ARG A 277 -20.56 4.87 -2.71
N HIS A 278 -19.67 4.23 -3.47
CA HIS A 278 -18.47 4.87 -3.97
C HIS A 278 -18.81 5.86 -5.08
N ILE A 279 -19.78 5.54 -5.95
CA ILE A 279 -20.25 6.46 -6.99
C ILE A 279 -20.83 7.75 -6.37
N LEU A 280 -21.58 7.62 -5.28
CA LEU A 280 -22.10 8.78 -4.56
C LEU A 280 -20.94 9.63 -3.98
N LEU A 281 -19.87 8.99 -3.47
CA LEU A 281 -18.66 9.71 -3.03
C LEU A 281 -18.00 10.47 -4.18
N PHE A 282 -17.96 9.93 -5.40
CA PHE A 282 -17.48 10.69 -6.57
C PHE A 282 -18.25 12.00 -6.74
N PHE A 283 -19.58 11.95 -6.75
CA PHE A 283 -20.40 13.14 -6.92
C PHE A 283 -20.27 14.12 -5.75
N ASP A 284 -20.10 13.64 -4.51
CA ASP A 284 -19.83 14.48 -3.34
C ASP A 284 -18.48 15.22 -3.48
N LEU A 285 -17.42 14.52 -3.89
CA LEU A 285 -16.07 15.07 -4.03
C LEU A 285 -15.95 16.13 -5.14
N PHE A 286 -16.71 15.97 -6.22
CA PHE A 286 -16.69 16.85 -7.39
C PHE A 286 -17.96 17.69 -7.54
N ASN A 287 -18.66 17.97 -6.43
CA ASN A 287 -19.87 18.80 -6.41
C ASN A 287 -19.67 20.19 -7.07
N HIS A 288 -18.49 20.79 -6.92
CA HIS A 288 -18.12 22.08 -7.50
C HIS A 288 -17.48 21.96 -8.89
N SER A 289 -17.17 20.75 -9.35
CA SER A 289 -16.54 20.48 -10.65
C SER A 289 -17.18 19.27 -11.36
N PRO A 290 -18.52 19.26 -11.55
CA PRO A 290 -19.26 18.11 -12.09
C PRO A 290 -18.83 17.75 -13.53
N TYR A 291 -18.23 18.69 -14.26
CA TYR A 291 -17.71 18.46 -15.62
C TYR A 291 -16.63 17.36 -15.66
N LEU A 292 -15.88 17.16 -14.57
CA LEU A 292 -14.87 16.08 -14.47
C LEU A 292 -15.52 14.69 -14.51
N LEU A 293 -16.77 14.59 -14.04
CA LEU A 293 -17.55 13.36 -14.02
C LEU A 293 -18.42 13.19 -15.27
N LYS A 294 -18.29 14.04 -16.30
CA LYS A 294 -19.15 14.02 -17.48
C LYS A 294 -19.20 12.65 -18.15
N ASN A 295 -18.05 12.02 -18.38
CA ASN A 295 -17.96 10.71 -19.04
C ASN A 295 -18.56 9.60 -18.18
N LEU A 296 -18.24 9.60 -16.88
CA LEU A 296 -18.82 8.68 -15.91
C LEU A 296 -20.34 8.82 -15.88
N SER A 297 -20.84 10.05 -15.72
CA SER A 297 -22.27 10.38 -15.64
C SER A 297 -23.03 9.88 -16.87
N LYS A 298 -22.48 10.07 -18.08
CA LYS A 298 -23.06 9.57 -19.32
C LYS A 298 -23.19 8.04 -19.31
N GLY A 299 -22.17 7.33 -18.82
CA GLY A 299 -22.21 5.87 -18.69
C GLY A 299 -23.21 5.39 -17.64
N LEU A 300 -23.29 6.10 -16.50
CA LEU A 300 -24.20 5.75 -15.40
C LEU A 300 -25.67 5.79 -15.80
N LEU A 301 -26.06 6.72 -16.68
CA LEU A 301 -27.41 6.83 -17.25
C LEU A 301 -27.80 5.68 -18.21
N SER A 302 -26.92 4.71 -18.42
CA SER A 302 -27.24 3.48 -19.15
C SER A 302 -27.12 2.21 -18.30
N SER A 303 -26.73 2.37 -17.04
CA SER A 303 -26.36 1.27 -16.14
C SER A 303 -27.46 0.96 -15.10
N PRO A 304 -27.56 -0.31 -14.63
CA PRO A 304 -28.54 -0.72 -13.62
C PRO A 304 -28.11 -0.22 -12.23
N ARG A 305 -28.31 1.07 -11.97
CA ARG A 305 -27.94 1.78 -10.74
C ARG A 305 -29.15 2.28 -9.97
N THR A 306 -28.96 2.61 -8.70
CA THR A 306 -30.01 3.22 -7.88
C THR A 306 -30.48 4.57 -8.43
N ASP A 307 -31.73 4.93 -8.13
CA ASP A 307 -32.31 6.19 -8.58
C ASP A 307 -31.52 7.42 -8.10
N ALA A 308 -30.87 7.34 -6.94
CA ALA A 308 -30.01 8.40 -6.40
C ALA A 308 -28.79 8.67 -7.31
N VAL A 309 -28.08 7.62 -7.73
CA VAL A 309 -26.95 7.72 -8.66
C VAL A 309 -27.40 8.30 -10.00
N TRP A 310 -28.56 7.85 -10.50
CA TRP A 310 -29.15 8.37 -11.73
C TRP A 310 -29.47 9.87 -11.66
N GLN A 311 -30.06 10.32 -10.55
CA GLN A 311 -30.38 11.74 -10.35
C GLN A 311 -29.12 12.61 -10.33
N LEU A 312 -28.08 12.19 -9.60
CA LEU A 312 -26.81 12.93 -9.54
C LEU A 312 -26.08 12.94 -10.89
N ALA A 313 -26.07 11.82 -11.61
CA ALA A 313 -25.50 11.74 -12.95
C ALA A 313 -26.24 12.66 -13.94
N ALA A 314 -27.57 12.69 -13.88
CA ALA A 314 -28.38 13.60 -14.68
C ALA A 314 -28.12 15.08 -14.32
N GLN A 315 -28.01 15.39 -13.03
CA GLN A 315 -27.70 16.73 -12.55
C GLN A 315 -26.31 17.19 -13.02
N ALA A 316 -25.30 16.33 -12.97
CA ALA A 316 -23.94 16.63 -13.39
C ALA A 316 -23.81 16.96 -14.89
N LEU A 317 -24.71 16.41 -15.73
CA LEU A 317 -24.75 16.69 -17.18
C LEU A 317 -25.59 17.93 -17.54
N GLY A 318 -26.29 18.51 -16.57
CA GLY A 318 -27.30 19.53 -16.78
C GLY A 318 -28.60 18.94 -17.36
N HIS A 319 -29.75 19.44 -16.90
CA HIS A 319 -31.07 18.91 -17.24
C HIS A 319 -31.39 18.85 -18.76
N SER A 320 -30.63 19.55 -19.61
CA SER A 320 -30.79 19.54 -21.07
C SER A 320 -30.27 18.28 -21.77
N GLN A 321 -29.54 17.40 -21.08
CA GLN A 321 -29.00 16.16 -21.65
C GLN A 321 -29.61 14.89 -21.06
N ILE A 322 -30.71 14.99 -20.31
CA ILE A 322 -31.38 13.82 -19.74
C ILE A 322 -31.93 12.96 -20.89
N PRO A 323 -31.40 11.76 -21.18
CA PRO A 323 -32.21 10.77 -21.83
C PRO A 323 -33.32 10.46 -20.82
N THR A 324 -34.55 10.91 -21.11
CA THR A 324 -35.73 10.50 -20.35
C THR A 324 -35.61 9.00 -20.16
N LYS A 325 -35.61 8.54 -18.91
CA LYS A 325 -35.53 7.12 -18.54
C LYS A 325 -36.55 6.38 -19.39
N LYS A 326 -36.13 5.85 -20.55
CA LYS A 326 -36.84 4.79 -21.24
C LYS A 326 -36.53 3.62 -20.35
N VAL A 327 -37.34 3.49 -19.30
CA VAL A 327 -37.48 2.24 -18.59
C VAL A 327 -38.03 1.30 -19.65
N GLU A 328 -37.14 0.72 -20.45
CA GLU A 328 -37.35 -0.63 -20.95
C GLU A 328 -37.30 -1.50 -19.70
N LYS A 329 -38.43 -1.45 -18.96
CA LYS A 329 -38.92 -2.57 -18.19
C LYS A 329 -38.68 -3.76 -19.10
N PRO A 330 -37.95 -4.82 -18.68
CA PRO A 330 -37.68 -5.95 -19.57
C PRO A 330 -39.01 -6.28 -20.21
N GLU A 331 -39.09 -6.09 -21.52
CA GLU A 331 -40.30 -6.35 -22.26
C GLU A 331 -40.52 -7.83 -22.05
N ILE A 332 -41.38 -8.17 -21.09
CA ILE A 332 -41.89 -9.52 -20.95
C ILE A 332 -42.56 -9.71 -22.29
N LYS A 333 -41.86 -10.32 -23.25
CA LYS A 333 -42.45 -10.83 -24.47
C LYS A 333 -43.62 -11.63 -23.97
N LYS A 334 -44.85 -11.10 -24.09
CA LYS A 334 -46.05 -11.85 -23.72
C LYS A 334 -45.89 -13.18 -24.44
N PRO A 335 -45.77 -14.31 -23.74
CA PRO A 335 -45.52 -15.57 -24.41
C PRO A 335 -46.67 -15.76 -25.37
N LEU A 336 -46.38 -15.81 -26.67
CA LEU A 336 -47.42 -16.05 -27.66
C LEU A 336 -47.85 -17.49 -27.47
N TYR A 337 -49.13 -17.72 -27.19
CA TYR A 337 -49.67 -19.07 -27.03
C TYR A 337 -50.68 -19.35 -28.14
N LYS A 338 -50.73 -20.62 -28.57
CA LYS A 338 -51.77 -21.14 -29.45
C LYS A 338 -52.72 -22.02 -28.63
N THR A 339 -54.01 -21.79 -28.80
CA THR A 339 -55.05 -22.62 -28.17
C THR A 339 -55.15 -23.96 -28.89
N TYR A 340 -54.99 -25.06 -28.17
CA TYR A 340 -55.14 -26.43 -28.66
C TYR A 340 -56.27 -27.13 -27.92
N LYS A 341 -57.25 -27.67 -28.67
CA LYS A 341 -58.35 -28.44 -28.09
C LYS A 341 -57.94 -29.91 -28.04
N VAL A 342 -57.81 -30.45 -26.82
CA VAL A 342 -57.40 -31.84 -26.55
C VAL A 342 -58.39 -32.81 -27.23
N GLN A 343 -57.87 -33.77 -27.97
CA GLN A 343 -58.64 -34.79 -28.68
C GLN A 343 -58.66 -36.11 -27.91
N ALA A 344 -59.55 -37.03 -28.30
CA ALA A 344 -59.60 -38.36 -27.70
C ALA A 344 -58.30 -39.13 -28.01
N GLY A 345 -57.59 -39.60 -26.96
CA GLY A 345 -56.31 -40.32 -27.08
C GLY A 345 -55.04 -39.46 -26.91
N ASP A 346 -55.21 -38.16 -26.69
CA ASP A 346 -54.11 -37.25 -26.35
C ASP A 346 -53.64 -37.40 -24.91
N ASN A 347 -52.35 -37.12 -24.69
CA ASN A 347 -51.76 -36.88 -23.38
C ASN A 347 -50.77 -35.71 -23.47
N LEU A 348 -50.42 -35.10 -22.34
CA LEU A 348 -49.53 -33.94 -22.34
C LEU A 348 -48.17 -34.23 -22.98
N TRP A 349 -47.67 -35.46 -22.87
CA TRP A 349 -46.41 -35.86 -23.47
C TRP A 349 -46.44 -35.82 -25.01
N LYS A 350 -47.51 -36.36 -25.63
CA LYS A 350 -47.71 -36.30 -27.09
C LYS A 350 -47.86 -34.86 -27.55
N ILE A 351 -48.66 -34.05 -26.86
CA ILE A 351 -48.87 -32.64 -27.20
C ILE A 351 -47.55 -31.86 -27.08
N ALA A 352 -46.82 -32.01 -25.97
CA ALA A 352 -45.52 -31.39 -25.73
C ALA A 352 -44.51 -31.73 -26.84
N ARG A 353 -44.42 -33.01 -27.22
CA ARG A 353 -43.51 -33.48 -28.27
C ARG A 353 -43.89 -32.92 -29.65
N THR A 354 -45.17 -32.93 -30.01
CA THR A 354 -45.66 -32.40 -31.29
C THR A 354 -45.39 -30.91 -31.42
N HIS A 355 -45.55 -30.15 -30.33
CA HIS A 355 -45.35 -28.70 -30.31
C HIS A 355 -43.93 -28.27 -29.90
N LYS A 356 -43.01 -29.23 -29.69
CA LYS A 356 -41.62 -28.99 -29.27
C LYS A 356 -41.49 -28.10 -28.02
N VAL A 357 -42.39 -28.26 -27.06
CA VAL A 357 -42.39 -27.56 -25.76
C VAL A 357 -42.25 -28.56 -24.62
N SER A 358 -41.92 -28.11 -23.41
CA SER A 358 -41.87 -29.02 -22.26
C SER A 358 -43.26 -29.24 -21.64
N ILE A 359 -43.47 -30.41 -21.04
CA ILE A 359 -44.71 -30.70 -20.28
C ILE A 359 -44.87 -29.69 -19.13
N LYS A 360 -43.75 -29.34 -18.47
CA LYS A 360 -43.73 -28.36 -17.38
C LYS A 360 -44.20 -26.99 -17.86
N GLU A 361 -43.77 -26.53 -19.03
CA GLU A 361 -44.23 -25.26 -19.64
C GLU A 361 -45.75 -25.29 -19.89
N ILE A 362 -46.28 -26.37 -20.46
CA ILE A 362 -47.72 -26.49 -20.70
C ILE A 362 -48.50 -26.50 -19.38
N MET A 363 -48.02 -27.25 -18.38
CA MET A 363 -48.69 -27.34 -17.07
C MET A 363 -48.70 -25.99 -16.34
N GLN A 364 -47.58 -25.27 -16.34
CA GLN A 364 -47.47 -23.96 -15.70
C GLN A 364 -48.42 -22.94 -16.32
N ILE A 365 -48.48 -22.86 -17.65
CA ILE A 365 -49.34 -21.89 -18.35
C ILE A 365 -50.82 -22.21 -18.14
N ASN A 366 -51.18 -23.49 -18.13
CA ASN A 366 -52.57 -23.93 -18.01
C ASN A 366 -53.02 -24.21 -16.56
N GLN A 367 -52.17 -23.88 -15.58
CA GLN A 367 -52.38 -24.12 -14.16
C GLN A 367 -52.82 -25.57 -13.88
N LEU A 368 -52.11 -26.52 -14.49
CA LEU A 368 -52.36 -27.95 -14.30
C LEU A 368 -51.54 -28.46 -13.11
N GLU A 369 -52.23 -29.01 -12.12
CA GLU A 369 -51.58 -29.67 -10.97
C GLU A 369 -51.03 -31.06 -11.33
N THR A 370 -51.61 -31.71 -12.34
CA THR A 370 -51.23 -33.06 -12.80
C THR A 370 -51.15 -33.11 -14.32
N ASP A 371 -50.50 -34.16 -14.84
CA ASP A 371 -50.33 -34.40 -16.26
C ASP A 371 -51.58 -35.01 -16.96
N LYS A 372 -52.66 -35.22 -16.20
CA LYS A 372 -53.93 -35.77 -16.67
C LYS A 372 -54.77 -34.70 -17.36
N ILE A 373 -55.14 -34.95 -18.61
CA ILE A 373 -55.99 -34.08 -19.43
C ILE A 373 -57.20 -34.84 -19.96
N ARG A 374 -58.33 -34.14 -20.17
CA ARG A 374 -59.57 -34.71 -20.69
C ARG A 374 -59.84 -34.20 -22.11
N PRO A 375 -60.37 -35.03 -23.03
CA PRO A 375 -60.80 -34.59 -24.35
C PRO A 375 -61.78 -33.42 -24.26
N GLY A 376 -61.65 -32.46 -25.17
CA GLY A 376 -62.45 -31.23 -25.23
C GLY A 376 -61.89 -30.05 -24.44
N ARG A 377 -60.90 -30.25 -23.55
CA ARG A 377 -60.23 -29.15 -22.83
C ARG A 377 -59.37 -28.34 -23.79
N CYS A 378 -59.44 -27.01 -23.69
CA CYS A 378 -58.53 -26.11 -24.41
C CYS A 378 -57.28 -25.86 -23.57
N LEU A 379 -56.10 -26.05 -24.15
CA LEU A 379 -54.80 -25.77 -23.56
C LEU A 379 -54.10 -24.64 -24.33
N GLN A 380 -53.47 -23.72 -23.61
CA GLN A 380 -52.55 -22.74 -24.13
C GLN A 380 -51.17 -23.37 -24.31
N ILE A 381 -50.73 -23.52 -25.55
CA ILE A 381 -49.43 -24.09 -25.89
C ILE A 381 -48.48 -22.95 -26.28
N PRO A 382 -47.33 -22.78 -25.61
CA PRO A 382 -46.38 -21.73 -25.97
C PRO A 382 -45.86 -21.93 -27.39
N LEU A 383 -45.80 -20.84 -28.16
CA LEU A 383 -45.17 -20.78 -29.48
C LEU A 383 -43.68 -20.51 -29.27
N ARG A 384 -42.83 -21.30 -29.93
CA ARG A 384 -41.39 -21.07 -29.99
C ARG A 384 -41.00 -20.34 -31.26
#